data_AF-A0A2T4VAC6-F1
#
_entry.id   AF-A0A2T4VAC6-F1
#
_cell.length_a   1.000
_cell.length_b   1.000
_cell.length_c   1.000
_cell.angle_alpha   90.00
_cell.angle_beta   90.00
_cell.angle_gamma   90.00
#
_symmetry.space_group_name_H-M   'P 1'
#
loop_
_entity.id
_entity.type
_entity.pdbx_description
1 polymer ?
#
loop_
_entity_poly.entity_id
_entity_poly.type
_entity_poly.pdbx_seq_one_letter_code
_entity_poly.pdbx_strand_id
1 'polypeptide(L)'
;MDELLRFLLTESPVPEPLGSVEDWWTRHLRLSSRFSLPVDVAFAGGFAADRLGYAFASGYHSALRSLFPSLAREHRYALCVTEAEGGHPAAMNTRLTGSGEGSLRLEGSKAFVTLGTAADELLVVASEGEDAQGRKRLRLVRIDSHRPGVTLTELPPTPFVPEVPHAELHLHEVTVASGEVLPGDGYERYVKPFRTVEDCHVFAAVLGWLFQVARRSGWPDEVREELLALAVTMRGLAQMDPASPAVHLALAGAIDLCRRRVDGLEPLWAQVDAPTRERWERDRMLLNVAGKVRAKRREVARQKLAAPS
;
A
#
# COMPACT_ATOMS: atom_id res chain seq x y z
N MET A 1 12.36 14.80 8.65
CA MET A 1 12.02 14.16 9.94
C MET A 1 11.44 15.20 10.89
N ASP A 2 12.17 16.26 11.18
CA ASP A 2 11.74 17.31 12.12
C ASP A 2 10.39 17.94 11.77
N GLU A 3 10.12 18.18 10.49
CA GLU A 3 8.83 18.69 10.03
C GLU A 3 7.68 17.71 10.33
N LEU A 4 7.87 16.43 10.03
CA LEU A 4 6.87 15.39 10.32
C LEU A 4 6.64 15.25 11.83
N LEU A 5 7.71 15.20 12.63
CA LEU A 5 7.59 15.09 14.09
C LEU A 5 6.87 16.31 14.66
N ARG A 6 7.22 17.52 14.21
CA ARG A 6 6.51 18.74 14.59
C ARG A 6 5.03 18.64 14.23
N PHE A 7 4.70 18.24 13.00
CA PHE A 7 3.31 18.04 12.59
C PHE A 7 2.56 17.09 13.53
N LEU A 8 3.10 15.89 13.76
CA LEU A 8 2.46 14.90 14.64
C LEU A 8 2.27 15.46 16.07
N LEU A 9 3.24 16.19 16.59
CA LEU A 9 3.23 16.73 17.95
C LEU A 9 2.32 17.95 18.14
N THR A 10 2.20 18.81 17.12
CA THR A 10 1.53 20.13 17.26
C THR A 10 0.16 20.21 16.58
N GLU A 11 -0.10 19.39 15.57
CA GLU A 11 -1.41 19.38 14.89
C GLU A 11 -2.53 18.96 15.85
N SER A 12 -3.77 19.35 15.60
CA SER A 12 -4.91 18.85 16.40
C SER A 12 -5.01 17.32 16.27
N PRO A 13 -5.10 16.55 17.37
CA PRO A 13 -5.31 15.11 17.30
C PRO A 13 -6.79 14.73 17.09
N VAL A 14 -7.69 15.71 16.97
CA VAL A 14 -9.11 15.47 16.70
C VAL A 14 -9.33 15.52 15.18
N PRO A 15 -9.59 14.37 14.53
CA PRO A 15 -9.73 14.32 13.09
C PRO A 15 -11.14 14.74 12.69
N GLU A 16 -11.25 15.48 11.59
CA GLU A 16 -12.54 15.71 10.96
C GLU A 16 -13.08 14.39 10.39
N PRO A 17 -14.37 14.05 10.59
CA PRO A 17 -14.96 12.85 10.03
C PRO A 17 -14.78 12.76 8.52
N LEU A 18 -14.52 11.55 8.04
CA LEU A 18 -14.43 11.22 6.61
C LEU A 18 -15.67 10.41 6.21
N GLY A 19 -16.49 10.96 5.32
CA GLY A 19 -17.73 10.34 4.85
C GLY A 19 -17.52 9.38 3.69
N SER A 20 -16.50 9.62 2.86
CA SER A 20 -16.25 8.85 1.63
C SER A 20 -14.76 8.72 1.28
N VAL A 21 -14.49 7.93 0.23
CA VAL A 21 -13.17 7.84 -0.40
C VAL A 21 -12.76 9.19 -0.99
N GLU A 22 -13.70 9.99 -1.50
CA GLU A 22 -13.45 11.33 -2.04
C GLU A 22 -13.01 12.32 -0.96
N ASP A 23 -13.62 12.26 0.22
CA ASP A 23 -13.22 13.07 1.37
C ASP A 23 -11.79 12.71 1.80
N TRP A 24 -11.50 11.41 1.88
CA TRP A 24 -10.16 10.92 2.18
C TRP A 24 -9.16 11.40 1.15
N TRP A 25 -9.48 11.25 -0.14
CA TRP A 25 -8.60 11.60 -1.24
C TRP A 25 -8.25 13.09 -1.24
N THR A 26 -9.24 13.96 -1.04
CA THR A 26 -9.05 15.41 -0.92
C THR A 26 -8.09 15.75 0.22
N ARG A 27 -8.20 15.05 1.37
CA ARG A 27 -7.28 15.25 2.50
C ARG A 27 -5.89 14.69 2.20
N HIS A 28 -5.80 13.51 1.61
CA HIS A 28 -4.53 12.90 1.20
C HIS A 28 -3.75 13.79 0.23
N LEU A 29 -4.41 14.36 -0.78
CA LEU A 29 -3.81 15.29 -1.73
C LEU A 29 -3.27 16.56 -1.07
N ARG A 30 -3.97 17.13 -0.09
CA ARG A 30 -3.47 18.28 0.67
C ARG A 30 -2.22 17.95 1.48
N LEU A 31 -2.12 16.72 1.99
CA LEU A 31 -0.92 16.28 2.72
C LEU A 31 0.23 15.96 1.77
N SER A 32 -0.06 15.44 0.58
CA SER A 32 0.95 15.14 -0.44
C SER A 32 1.55 16.39 -1.08
N SER A 33 0.88 17.55 -0.99
CA SER A 33 1.48 18.85 -1.35
C SER A 33 2.34 19.44 -0.23
N ARG A 34 2.08 19.08 1.04
CA ARG A 34 2.87 19.52 2.20
C ARG A 34 4.17 18.76 2.35
N PHE A 35 4.15 17.43 2.25
CA PHE A 35 5.33 16.59 2.48
C PHE A 35 5.93 16.09 1.17
N SER A 36 7.25 16.17 1.03
CA SER A 36 7.95 15.74 -0.18
C SER A 36 8.16 14.22 -0.26
N LEU A 37 8.36 13.56 0.89
CA LEU A 37 8.58 12.12 0.96
C LEU A 37 7.25 11.38 1.13
N PRO A 38 6.98 10.34 0.31
CA PRO A 38 5.74 9.58 0.42
C PRO A 38 5.51 8.96 1.80
N VAL A 39 6.55 8.49 2.48
CA VAL A 39 6.40 7.96 3.85
C VAL A 39 5.96 9.03 4.85
N ASP A 40 6.34 10.30 4.67
CA ASP A 40 5.90 11.40 5.52
C ASP A 40 4.41 11.69 5.28
N VAL A 41 3.96 11.58 4.02
CA VAL A 41 2.53 11.61 3.66
C VAL A 41 1.77 10.45 4.28
N ALA A 42 2.35 9.24 4.33
CA ALA A 42 1.72 8.08 4.95
C ALA A 42 1.47 8.31 6.46
N PHE A 43 2.49 8.77 7.20
CA PHE A 43 2.33 9.12 8.62
C PHE A 43 1.29 10.22 8.82
N ALA A 44 1.40 11.32 8.06
CA ALA A 44 0.49 12.44 8.21
C ALA A 44 -0.95 12.07 7.82
N GLY A 45 -1.12 11.25 6.78
CA GLY A 45 -2.42 10.75 6.31
C GLY A 45 -3.04 9.78 7.30
N GLY A 46 -2.22 8.95 7.96
CA GLY A 46 -2.65 8.14 9.10
C GLY A 46 -3.11 8.98 10.28
N PHE A 47 -2.31 9.98 10.67
CA PHE A 47 -2.64 10.92 11.74
C PHE A 47 -3.92 11.71 11.45
N ALA A 48 -4.16 12.09 10.20
CA ALA A 48 -5.34 12.84 9.80
C ALA A 48 -6.60 11.97 9.54
N ALA A 49 -6.48 10.65 9.61
CA ALA A 49 -7.58 9.72 9.39
C ALA A 49 -8.45 9.57 10.65
N ASP A 50 -9.76 9.50 10.47
CA ASP A 50 -10.70 9.27 11.58
C ASP A 50 -10.86 7.77 11.94
N ARG A 51 -10.33 6.87 11.12
CA ARG A 51 -10.38 5.41 11.26
C ARG A 51 -9.23 4.72 10.53
N LEU A 52 -8.97 3.46 10.90
CA LEU A 52 -7.86 2.68 10.35
C LEU A 52 -7.97 2.46 8.83
N GLY A 53 -9.18 2.37 8.27
CA GLY A 53 -9.36 2.18 6.83
C GLY A 53 -8.80 3.30 5.97
N TYR A 54 -9.04 4.57 6.34
CA TYR A 54 -8.47 5.71 5.63
C TYR A 54 -6.98 5.96 5.95
N ALA A 55 -6.51 5.50 7.11
CA ALA A 55 -5.08 5.42 7.37
C ALA A 55 -4.41 4.43 6.40
N PHE A 56 -4.99 3.22 6.24
CA PHE A 56 -4.53 2.22 5.28
C PHE A 56 -4.51 2.79 3.85
N ALA A 57 -5.58 3.44 3.40
CA ALA A 57 -5.64 4.05 2.08
C ALA A 57 -4.49 5.05 1.85
N SER A 58 -4.19 5.90 2.85
CA SER A 58 -3.04 6.82 2.79
C SER A 58 -1.70 6.09 2.71
N GLY A 59 -1.51 5.02 3.48
CA GLY A 59 -0.31 4.19 3.44
C GLY A 59 -0.13 3.48 2.10
N TYR A 60 -1.19 2.87 1.57
CA TYR A 60 -1.20 2.19 0.28
C TYR A 60 -0.86 3.16 -0.86
N HIS A 61 -1.54 4.30 -0.94
CA HIS A 61 -1.30 5.26 -2.03
C HIS A 61 0.10 5.87 -1.92
N SER A 62 0.57 6.18 -0.71
CA SER A 62 1.95 6.63 -0.49
C SER A 62 2.99 5.59 -0.92
N ALA A 63 2.71 4.29 -0.73
CA ALA A 63 3.57 3.22 -1.22
C ALA A 63 3.68 3.25 -2.75
N LEU A 64 2.55 3.43 -3.45
CA LEU A 64 2.54 3.57 -4.90
C LEU A 64 3.32 4.82 -5.33
N ARG A 65 3.13 5.96 -4.66
CA ARG A 65 3.90 7.18 -4.92
C ARG A 65 5.42 6.98 -4.76
N SER A 66 5.83 6.18 -3.78
CA SER A 66 7.25 5.85 -3.57
C SER A 66 7.81 4.95 -4.67
N LEU A 67 7.03 3.99 -5.18
CA LEU A 67 7.47 3.10 -6.24
C LEU A 67 7.40 3.73 -7.63
N PHE A 68 6.47 4.69 -7.82
CA PHE A 68 6.18 5.34 -9.09
C PHE A 68 6.28 6.87 -8.98
N PRO A 69 7.49 7.43 -8.75
CA PRO A 69 7.66 8.85 -8.46
C PRO A 69 7.26 9.79 -9.62
N SER A 70 7.28 9.29 -10.86
CA SER A 70 6.94 10.06 -12.07
C SER A 70 5.45 10.17 -12.36
N LEU A 71 4.59 9.43 -11.64
CA LEU A 71 3.15 9.50 -11.85
C LEU A 71 2.58 10.83 -11.36
N ALA A 72 1.43 11.25 -11.86
CA ALA A 72 0.74 12.48 -11.43
C ALA A 72 0.26 12.32 -9.97
N ARG A 73 0.38 13.35 -9.13
CA ARG A 73 -0.01 13.22 -7.71
C ARG A 73 -1.52 13.20 -7.53
N GLU A 74 -2.21 13.80 -8.50
CA GLU A 74 -3.63 14.13 -8.52
C GLU A 74 -4.52 12.93 -8.82
N HIS A 75 -3.93 11.79 -9.22
CA HIS A 75 -4.66 10.57 -9.57
C HIS A 75 -4.55 9.48 -8.51
N ARG A 76 -5.66 8.77 -8.30
CA ARG A 76 -5.75 7.53 -7.52
C ARG A 76 -5.28 6.38 -8.38
N TYR A 77 -4.25 5.68 -7.93
CA TYR A 77 -3.69 4.53 -8.63
C TYR A 77 -4.11 3.23 -7.93
N ALA A 78 -4.38 2.21 -8.73
CA ALA A 78 -4.53 0.84 -8.24
C ALA A 78 -3.50 -0.08 -8.91
N LEU A 79 -2.75 -0.84 -8.12
CA LEU A 79 -1.84 -1.87 -8.62
C LEU A 79 -2.60 -3.19 -8.78
N CYS A 80 -2.81 -3.62 -10.02
CA CYS A 80 -3.63 -4.77 -10.37
C CYS A 80 -2.75 -5.98 -10.71
N VAL A 81 -2.48 -6.82 -9.71
CA VAL A 81 -1.61 -8.01 -9.85
C VAL A 81 -2.42 -9.30 -9.77
N THR A 82 -3.17 -9.46 -8.68
CA THR A 82 -3.86 -10.68 -8.28
C THR A 82 -4.94 -11.06 -9.29
N GLU A 83 -5.04 -12.35 -9.60
CA GLU A 83 -6.11 -12.96 -10.39
C GLU A 83 -6.89 -13.95 -9.52
N ALA A 84 -7.94 -14.58 -10.06
CA ALA A 84 -8.77 -15.52 -9.30
C ALA A 84 -7.97 -16.68 -8.68
N GLU A 85 -6.94 -17.16 -9.37
CA GLU A 85 -6.04 -18.24 -8.90
C GLU A 85 -4.91 -17.73 -7.98
N GLY A 86 -4.84 -16.42 -7.73
CA GLY A 86 -3.87 -15.77 -6.86
C GLY A 86 -2.91 -14.81 -7.59
N GLY A 87 -1.83 -14.43 -6.90
CA GLY A 87 -0.85 -13.45 -7.37
C GLY A 87 0.51 -14.02 -7.78
N HIS A 88 0.60 -15.33 -8.05
CA HIS A 88 1.89 -15.94 -8.40
C HIS A 88 2.28 -15.60 -9.86
N PRO A 89 3.49 -15.09 -10.12
CA PRO A 89 3.86 -14.59 -11.45
C PRO A 89 3.79 -15.64 -12.57
N ALA A 90 4.06 -16.90 -12.25
CA ALA A 90 3.97 -18.00 -13.23
C ALA A 90 2.51 -18.35 -13.63
N ALA A 91 1.53 -18.02 -12.80
CA ALA A 91 0.11 -18.31 -13.01
C ALA A 91 -0.64 -17.15 -13.70
N MET A 92 0.07 -16.10 -14.12
CA MET A 92 -0.52 -14.92 -14.75
C MET A 92 -1.22 -15.28 -16.07
N ASN A 93 -2.53 -15.07 -16.13
CA ASN A 93 -3.37 -15.28 -17.31
C ASN A 93 -3.65 -13.99 -18.07
N THR A 94 -3.63 -12.81 -17.42
CA THR A 94 -3.77 -11.52 -18.11
C THR A 94 -2.63 -11.34 -19.11
N ARG A 95 -2.96 -10.98 -20.35
CA ARG A 95 -2.03 -10.95 -21.49
C ARG A 95 -1.96 -9.58 -22.12
N LEU A 96 -0.75 -9.23 -22.53
CA LEU A 96 -0.47 -8.12 -23.43
C LEU A 96 -0.02 -8.74 -24.77
N THR A 97 -0.83 -8.57 -25.81
CA THR A 97 -0.57 -9.11 -27.16
C THR A 97 -0.42 -7.99 -28.18
N GLY A 98 0.13 -8.31 -29.36
CA GLY A 98 0.38 -7.34 -30.43
C GLY A 98 1.85 -6.94 -30.56
N SER A 99 2.18 -6.19 -31.61
CA SER A 99 3.54 -5.74 -31.91
C SER A 99 3.51 -4.41 -32.68
N GLY A 100 4.03 -3.35 -32.08
CA GLY A 100 4.05 -1.98 -32.66
C GLY A 100 3.06 -1.01 -31.99
N GLU A 101 3.23 0.29 -32.22
CA GLU A 101 2.37 1.33 -31.64
C GLU A 101 0.90 1.16 -32.05
N GLY A 102 -0.03 1.27 -31.09
CA GLY A 102 -1.47 1.17 -31.32
C GLY A 102 -1.99 -0.25 -31.58
N SER A 103 -1.10 -1.24 -31.73
CA SER A 103 -1.47 -2.65 -31.92
C SER A 103 -1.55 -3.46 -30.62
N LEU A 104 -1.06 -2.91 -29.51
CA LEU A 104 -1.06 -3.62 -28.24
C LEU A 104 -2.49 -3.75 -27.69
N ARG A 105 -2.82 -4.96 -27.25
CA ARG A 105 -4.12 -5.31 -26.68
C ARG A 105 -3.91 -5.98 -25.33
N LEU A 106 -4.65 -5.51 -24.34
CA LEU A 106 -4.66 -6.04 -22.99
C LEU A 106 -5.96 -6.81 -22.75
N GLU A 107 -5.83 -8.08 -22.37
CA GLU A 107 -6.93 -9.03 -22.22
C GLU A 107 -6.77 -9.81 -20.91
N GLY A 108 -7.82 -9.96 -20.12
CA GLY A 108 -7.84 -10.80 -18.92
C GLY A 108 -8.61 -10.20 -17.74
N SER A 109 -8.39 -10.75 -16.55
CA SER A 109 -9.12 -10.33 -15.35
C SER A 109 -8.20 -10.21 -14.13
N LYS A 110 -8.47 -9.22 -13.28
CA LYS A 110 -7.83 -9.03 -11.97
C LYS A 110 -8.86 -9.06 -10.86
N ALA A 111 -8.44 -9.56 -9.71
CA ALA A 111 -9.26 -9.64 -8.51
C ALA A 111 -8.71 -8.71 -7.43
N PHE A 112 -9.59 -8.24 -6.54
CA PHE A 112 -9.25 -7.42 -5.38
C PHE A 112 -8.47 -6.14 -5.73
N VAL A 113 -8.89 -5.41 -6.77
CA VAL A 113 -8.32 -4.11 -7.12
C VAL A 113 -8.63 -3.10 -6.01
N THR A 114 -7.64 -2.76 -5.19
CA THR A 114 -7.77 -1.78 -4.10
C THR A 114 -8.14 -0.39 -4.64
N LEU A 115 -9.00 0.33 -3.92
CA LEU A 115 -9.73 1.53 -4.36
C LEU A 115 -10.81 1.24 -5.40
N GLY A 116 -10.88 0.03 -5.96
CA GLY A 116 -11.95 -0.42 -6.84
C GLY A 116 -12.31 0.60 -7.92
N THR A 117 -13.59 0.94 -7.99
CA THR A 117 -14.18 1.92 -8.93
C THR A 117 -13.76 3.36 -8.67
N ALA A 118 -13.10 3.66 -7.54
CA ALA A 118 -12.57 4.98 -7.23
C ALA A 118 -11.13 5.20 -7.77
N ALA A 119 -10.50 4.21 -8.39
CA ALA A 119 -9.20 4.39 -9.03
C ALA A 119 -9.35 5.20 -10.34
N ASP A 120 -8.47 6.18 -10.56
CA ASP A 120 -8.44 6.98 -11.80
C ASP A 120 -7.53 6.30 -12.86
N GLU A 121 -6.43 5.69 -12.43
CA GLU A 121 -5.51 4.95 -13.29
C GLU A 121 -5.21 3.55 -12.72
N LEU A 122 -5.12 2.56 -13.61
CA LEU A 122 -4.82 1.17 -13.30
C LEU A 122 -3.40 0.82 -13.73
N LEU A 123 -2.62 0.24 -12.82
CA LEU A 123 -1.28 -0.29 -13.06
C LEU A 123 -1.39 -1.82 -13.17
N VAL A 124 -1.67 -2.32 -14.37
CA VAL A 124 -2.01 -3.72 -14.63
C VAL A 124 -0.77 -4.53 -14.98
N VAL A 125 -0.53 -5.61 -14.23
CA VAL A 125 0.51 -6.58 -14.57
C VAL A 125 -0.04 -7.59 -15.56
N ALA A 126 0.65 -7.75 -16.69
CA ALA A 126 0.24 -8.67 -17.76
C ALA A 126 1.45 -9.42 -18.34
N SER A 127 1.19 -10.58 -18.92
CA SER A 127 2.20 -11.39 -19.59
C SER A 127 2.29 -11.05 -21.08
N GLU A 128 3.49 -10.78 -21.56
CA GLU A 128 3.81 -10.63 -23.00
C GLU A 128 4.26 -11.98 -23.61
N GLY A 129 3.85 -13.10 -23.01
CA GLY A 129 4.27 -14.45 -23.38
C GLY A 129 5.37 -15.01 -22.48
N GLU A 130 6.09 -16.04 -22.95
CA GLU A 130 7.10 -16.76 -22.18
C GLU A 130 8.50 -16.61 -22.78
N ASP A 131 9.52 -16.53 -21.92
CA ASP A 131 10.93 -16.61 -22.31
C ASP A 131 11.33 -18.03 -22.74
N ALA A 132 12.58 -18.20 -23.18
CA ALA A 132 13.10 -19.49 -23.64
C ALA A 132 13.14 -20.57 -22.54
N GLN A 133 12.97 -20.19 -21.27
CA GLN A 133 12.93 -21.07 -20.12
C GLN A 133 11.49 -21.31 -19.62
N GLY A 134 10.47 -20.87 -20.36
CA GLY A 134 9.06 -21.03 -20.02
C GLY A 134 8.58 -20.07 -18.92
N ARG A 135 9.36 -19.04 -18.56
CA ARG A 135 8.94 -18.05 -17.55
C ARG A 135 8.14 -16.94 -18.23
N LYS A 136 7.03 -16.54 -17.61
CA LYS A 136 6.21 -15.41 -18.08
C LYS A 136 7.06 -14.13 -18.12
N ARG A 137 7.10 -13.45 -19.27
CA ARG A 137 7.64 -12.10 -19.42
C ARG A 137 6.58 -11.11 -18.95
N LEU A 138 6.73 -10.61 -17.73
CA LEU A 138 5.72 -9.75 -17.14
C LEU A 138 6.01 -8.29 -17.49
N ARG A 139 4.97 -7.54 -17.84
CA ARG A 139 4.99 -6.10 -18.10
C ARG A 139 4.00 -5.43 -17.17
N LEU A 140 4.25 -4.16 -16.87
CA LEU A 140 3.31 -3.31 -16.15
C LEU A 140 2.76 -2.27 -17.12
N VAL A 141 1.45 -2.23 -17.27
CA VAL A 141 0.74 -1.34 -18.19
C VAL A 141 -0.06 -0.34 -17.37
N ARG A 142 0.04 0.94 -17.73
CA ARG A 142 -0.70 2.03 -17.10
C ARG A 142 -1.82 2.51 -18.01
N ILE A 143 -3.07 2.32 -17.60
CA ILE A 143 -4.25 2.72 -18.38
C ILE A 143 -5.22 3.52 -17.52
N ASP A 144 -6.00 4.38 -18.18
CA ASP A 144 -7.16 5.05 -17.58
C ASP A 144 -8.23 4.02 -17.19
N SER A 145 -8.84 4.18 -16.01
CA SER A 145 -9.83 3.22 -15.48
C SER A 145 -11.17 3.23 -16.23
N HIS A 146 -11.44 4.24 -17.05
CA HIS A 146 -12.65 4.38 -17.87
C HIS A 146 -12.38 4.08 -19.35
N ARG A 147 -11.20 3.56 -19.69
CA ARG A 147 -10.83 3.24 -21.07
C ARG A 147 -11.78 2.20 -21.69
N PRO A 148 -12.16 2.33 -22.97
CA PRO A 148 -12.95 1.29 -23.64
C PRO A 148 -12.34 -0.10 -23.49
N GLY A 149 -13.17 -1.08 -23.10
CA GLY A 149 -12.77 -2.45 -22.79
C GLY A 149 -12.40 -2.70 -21.33
N VAL A 150 -12.33 -1.66 -20.49
CA VAL A 150 -12.16 -1.77 -19.03
C VAL A 150 -13.53 -1.84 -18.36
N THR A 151 -13.75 -2.87 -17.55
CA THR A 151 -14.92 -2.98 -16.67
C THR A 151 -14.46 -3.24 -15.25
N LEU A 152 -14.81 -2.34 -14.32
CA LEU A 152 -14.63 -2.53 -12.88
C LEU A 152 -15.97 -2.85 -12.23
N THR A 153 -16.08 -4.03 -11.63
CA THR A 153 -17.27 -4.46 -10.89
C THR A 153 -16.95 -4.43 -9.40
N GLU A 154 -17.66 -3.59 -8.64
CA GLU A 154 -17.46 -3.47 -7.20
C GLU A 154 -17.76 -4.80 -6.49
N LEU A 155 -16.86 -5.18 -5.58
CA LEU A 155 -16.99 -6.36 -4.73
C LEU A 155 -17.65 -5.99 -3.40
N PRO A 156 -18.30 -6.97 -2.73
CA PRO A 156 -18.78 -6.76 -1.37
C PRO A 156 -17.68 -6.24 -0.44
N PRO A 157 -18.00 -5.38 0.54
CA PRO A 157 -17.02 -4.88 1.49
C PRO A 157 -16.28 -6.02 2.21
N THR A 158 -14.98 -5.82 2.43
CA THR A 158 -14.14 -6.77 3.17
C THR A 158 -14.52 -6.79 4.66
N PRO A 159 -14.29 -7.90 5.40
CA PRO A 159 -14.63 -7.99 6.82
C PRO A 159 -13.81 -7.04 7.71
N PHE A 160 -12.75 -6.44 7.17
CA PHE A 160 -11.94 -5.38 7.77
C PHE A 160 -11.70 -4.29 6.75
N VAL A 161 -11.56 -3.05 7.21
CA VAL A 161 -11.34 -1.87 6.36
C VAL A 161 -12.38 -1.77 5.22
N PRO A 162 -13.69 -1.96 5.49
CA PRO A 162 -14.74 -1.95 4.47
C PRO A 162 -14.90 -0.59 3.78
N GLU A 163 -14.33 0.49 4.33
CA GLU A 163 -14.37 1.82 3.74
C GLU A 163 -13.45 1.96 2.52
N VAL A 164 -12.54 1.00 2.29
CA VAL A 164 -11.69 0.98 1.09
C VAL A 164 -12.28 -0.02 0.09
N PRO A 165 -12.90 0.46 -1.00
CA PRO A 165 -13.57 -0.40 -1.94
C PRO A 165 -12.58 -1.29 -2.69
N HIS A 166 -13.07 -2.45 -3.10
CA HIS A 166 -12.36 -3.38 -3.96
C HIS A 166 -13.23 -3.70 -5.17
N ALA A 167 -12.59 -3.97 -6.31
CA ALA A 167 -13.31 -4.38 -7.51
C ALA A 167 -12.67 -5.63 -8.16
N GLU A 168 -13.48 -6.35 -8.92
CA GLU A 168 -13.00 -7.19 -9.99
C GLU A 168 -12.81 -6.33 -11.24
N LEU A 169 -11.70 -6.52 -11.94
CA LEU A 169 -11.37 -5.84 -13.18
C LEU A 169 -11.43 -6.85 -14.31
N HIS A 170 -12.19 -6.54 -15.35
CA HIS A 170 -12.21 -7.27 -16.62
C HIS A 170 -11.68 -6.37 -17.72
N LEU A 171 -10.81 -6.92 -18.56
CA LEU A 171 -10.12 -6.26 -19.65
C LEU A 171 -10.42 -7.04 -20.92
N HIS A 172 -11.13 -6.41 -21.85
CA HIS A 172 -11.50 -7.00 -23.13
C HIS A 172 -10.94 -6.16 -24.28
N GLU A 173 -9.90 -6.67 -24.93
CA GLU A 173 -9.25 -6.05 -26.10
C GLU A 173 -8.88 -4.57 -25.87
N VAL A 174 -8.42 -4.23 -24.66
CA VAL A 174 -8.11 -2.84 -24.29
C VAL A 174 -6.91 -2.36 -25.09
N THR A 175 -7.07 -1.26 -25.83
CA THR A 175 -5.99 -0.68 -26.62
C THR A 175 -4.95 -0.01 -25.71
N VAL A 176 -3.69 -0.35 -25.95
CA VAL A 176 -2.53 0.15 -25.19
C VAL A 176 -1.56 0.85 -26.14
N ALA A 177 -1.13 2.06 -25.79
CA ALA A 177 -0.05 2.74 -26.47
C ALA A 177 1.30 2.24 -25.94
N SER A 178 2.35 2.24 -26.78
CA SER A 178 3.68 1.75 -26.35
C SER A 178 4.25 2.55 -25.17
N GLY A 179 3.95 3.85 -25.08
CA GLY A 179 4.33 4.70 -23.95
C GLY A 179 3.59 4.42 -22.63
N GLU A 180 2.54 3.60 -22.66
CA GLU A 180 1.78 3.17 -21.49
C GLU A 180 2.32 1.89 -20.87
N VAL A 181 3.21 1.18 -21.57
CA VAL A 181 3.92 0.03 -21.03
C VAL A 181 5.16 0.52 -20.30
N LEU A 182 5.18 0.37 -18.98
CA LEU A 182 6.28 0.83 -18.15
C LEU A 182 7.57 0.05 -18.45
N PRO A 183 8.74 0.69 -18.31
CA PRO A 183 10.02 0.09 -18.66
C PRO A 183 10.42 -1.03 -17.68
N GLY A 184 11.12 -2.05 -18.18
CA GLY A 184 11.62 -3.17 -17.39
C GLY A 184 10.57 -4.26 -17.12
N ASP A 185 10.99 -5.29 -16.37
CA ASP A 185 10.12 -6.41 -16.01
C ASP A 185 9.08 -6.00 -14.95
N GLY A 186 7.80 -6.28 -15.24
CA GLY A 186 6.65 -5.95 -14.42
C GLY A 186 6.74 -6.49 -12.98
N TYR A 187 7.30 -7.70 -12.83
CA TYR A 187 7.38 -8.35 -11.53
C TYR A 187 8.62 -7.94 -10.74
N GLU A 188 9.80 -8.11 -11.33
CA GLU A 188 11.08 -7.85 -10.65
C GLU A 188 11.24 -6.36 -10.31
N ARG A 189 10.82 -5.46 -11.21
CA ARG A 189 10.97 -4.01 -10.99
C ARG A 189 9.88 -3.39 -10.12
N TYR A 190 8.65 -3.91 -10.18
CA TYR A 190 7.51 -3.27 -9.53
C TYR A 190 6.85 -4.15 -8.47
N VAL A 191 6.25 -5.29 -8.85
CA VAL A 191 5.45 -6.12 -7.92
C VAL A 191 6.28 -6.61 -6.73
N LYS A 192 7.47 -7.14 -7.00
CA LYS A 192 8.33 -7.73 -5.97
C LYS A 192 8.80 -6.69 -4.95
N PRO A 193 9.39 -5.54 -5.31
CA PRO A 193 9.76 -4.51 -4.33
C PRO A 193 8.53 -3.86 -3.68
N PHE A 194 7.39 -3.77 -4.36
CA PHE A 194 6.17 -3.17 -3.79
C PHE A 194 5.79 -3.79 -2.44
N ARG A 195 5.98 -5.10 -2.23
CA ARG A 195 5.72 -5.71 -0.91
C ARG A 195 6.45 -5.04 0.25
N THR A 196 7.73 -4.71 0.07
CA THR A 196 8.54 -4.02 1.09
C THR A 196 8.11 -2.58 1.24
N VAL A 197 7.88 -1.90 0.12
CA VAL A 197 7.44 -0.50 0.11
C VAL A 197 6.07 -0.35 0.79
N GLU A 198 5.12 -1.22 0.45
CA GLU A 198 3.78 -1.27 1.03
C GLU A 198 3.82 -1.56 2.52
N ASP A 199 4.59 -2.56 2.98
CA ASP A 199 4.78 -2.82 4.41
C ASP A 199 5.31 -1.57 5.12
N CYS A 200 6.30 -0.86 4.56
CA CYS A 200 6.83 0.35 5.16
C CYS A 200 5.79 1.45 5.33
N HIS A 201 5.03 1.74 4.27
CA HIS A 201 4.10 2.87 4.26
C HIS A 201 2.78 2.57 4.97
N VAL A 202 2.27 1.33 4.90
CA VAL A 202 1.07 0.93 5.64
C VAL A 202 1.35 0.97 7.15
N PHE A 203 2.48 0.42 7.62
CA PHE A 203 2.83 0.53 9.04
C PHE A 203 3.10 1.98 9.47
N ALA A 204 3.68 2.82 8.60
CA ALA A 204 3.80 4.25 8.87
C ALA A 204 2.43 4.92 9.08
N ALA A 205 1.46 4.65 8.21
CA ALA A 205 0.12 5.22 8.37
C ALA A 205 -0.61 4.67 9.62
N VAL A 206 -0.46 3.38 9.93
CA VAL A 206 -0.98 2.79 11.18
C VAL A 206 -0.40 3.50 12.40
N LEU A 207 0.92 3.73 12.43
CA LEU A 207 1.60 4.42 13.53
C LEU A 207 1.14 5.88 13.65
N GLY A 208 0.95 6.59 12.52
CA GLY A 208 0.38 7.93 12.51
C GLY A 208 -1.02 7.98 13.14
N TRP A 209 -1.88 7.03 12.76
CA TRP A 209 -3.23 6.90 13.32
C TRP A 209 -3.21 6.53 14.81
N LEU A 210 -2.40 5.55 15.21
CA LEU A 210 -2.26 5.18 16.63
C LEU A 210 -1.74 6.34 17.48
N PHE A 211 -0.79 7.14 16.95
CA PHE A 211 -0.28 8.31 17.65
C PHE A 211 -1.36 9.39 17.81
N GLN A 212 -2.19 9.59 16.80
CA GLN A 212 -3.36 10.45 16.89
C GLN A 212 -4.34 9.96 17.97
N VAL A 213 -4.69 8.67 17.99
CA VAL A 213 -5.54 8.06 19.02
C VAL A 213 -4.92 8.26 20.41
N ALA A 214 -3.62 7.99 20.55
CA ALA A 214 -2.89 8.16 21.81
C ALA A 214 -2.99 9.59 22.35
N ARG A 215 -2.87 10.60 21.48
CA ARG A 215 -2.98 12.01 21.87
C ARG A 215 -4.39 12.41 22.29
N ARG A 216 -5.42 12.02 21.53
CA ARG A 216 -6.81 12.43 21.87
C ARG A 216 -7.40 11.67 23.05
N SER A 217 -6.93 10.45 23.31
CA SER A 217 -7.40 9.61 24.41
C SER A 217 -6.55 9.75 25.68
N GLY A 218 -5.55 10.64 25.69
CA GLY A 218 -4.73 10.91 26.86
C GLY A 218 -3.83 9.75 27.29
N TRP A 219 -3.37 8.91 26.35
CA TRP A 219 -2.47 7.80 26.67
C TRP A 219 -1.13 8.31 27.25
N PRO A 220 -0.44 7.48 28.06
CA PRO A 220 0.82 7.87 28.71
C PRO A 220 1.87 8.43 27.75
N ASP A 221 2.70 9.37 28.22
CA ASP A 221 3.78 9.98 27.41
C ASP A 221 4.73 8.91 26.86
N GLU A 222 5.09 7.92 27.66
CA GLU A 222 5.94 6.79 27.29
C GLU A 222 5.42 6.06 26.04
N VAL A 223 4.10 5.84 25.95
CA VAL A 223 3.47 5.21 24.78
C VAL A 223 3.60 6.11 23.55
N ARG A 224 3.37 7.41 23.72
CA ARG A 224 3.48 8.40 22.63
C ARG A 224 4.92 8.50 22.13
N GLU A 225 5.90 8.53 23.02
CA GLU A 225 7.33 8.58 22.68
C GLU A 225 7.78 7.31 21.95
N GLU A 226 7.35 6.13 22.38
CA GLU A 226 7.65 4.87 21.69
C GLU A 226 7.03 4.82 20.28
N LEU A 227 5.80 5.29 20.11
CA LEU A 227 5.16 5.39 18.79
C LEU A 227 5.96 6.32 17.86
N LEU A 228 6.50 7.42 18.37
CA LEU A 228 7.38 8.32 17.60
C LEU A 228 8.72 7.66 17.26
N ALA A 229 9.32 6.89 18.16
CA ALA A 229 10.55 6.14 17.89
C ALA A 229 10.33 5.05 16.80
N LEU A 230 9.18 4.37 16.83
CA LEU A 230 8.77 3.45 15.76
C LEU A 230 8.54 4.21 14.45
N ALA A 231 7.95 5.41 14.49
CA ALA A 231 7.77 6.24 13.30
C ALA A 231 9.12 6.61 12.66
N VAL A 232 10.11 7.00 13.47
CA VAL A 232 11.48 7.27 13.02
C VAL A 232 12.10 6.04 12.35
N THR A 233 11.95 4.88 12.98
CA THR A 233 12.46 3.59 12.46
C THR A 233 11.85 3.25 11.11
N MET A 234 10.52 3.30 11.01
CA MET A 234 9.78 2.98 9.78
C MET A 234 10.09 3.97 8.65
N ARG A 235 10.22 5.26 8.96
CA ARG A 235 10.64 6.27 7.99
C ARG A 235 12.05 6.02 7.44
N GLY A 236 12.98 5.59 8.30
CA GLY A 236 14.34 5.22 7.88
C GLY A 236 14.31 4.06 6.89
N LEU A 237 13.60 2.99 7.22
CA LEU A 237 13.45 1.80 6.38
C LEU A 237 12.77 2.09 5.03
N ALA A 238 11.76 2.96 5.01
CA ALA A 238 11.03 3.33 3.79
C ALA A 238 11.90 4.04 2.73
N GLN A 239 13.04 4.61 3.14
CA GLN A 239 13.97 5.31 2.24
C GLN A 239 15.14 4.42 1.78
N MET A 240 15.24 3.19 2.29
CA MET A 240 16.29 2.25 1.89
C MET A 240 15.87 1.45 0.66
N ASP A 241 16.83 0.80 0.01
CA ASP A 241 16.57 -0.06 -1.15
C ASP A 241 15.62 -1.23 -0.78
N PRO A 242 14.39 -1.28 -1.35
CA PRO A 242 13.43 -2.34 -1.05
C PRO A 242 13.84 -3.72 -1.58
N ALA A 243 14.89 -3.83 -2.39
CA ALA A 243 15.46 -5.10 -2.84
C ALA A 243 16.50 -5.68 -1.86
N SER A 244 17.03 -4.87 -0.94
CA SER A 244 18.11 -5.25 -0.04
C SER A 244 17.69 -6.31 0.98
N PRO A 245 18.39 -7.46 1.07
CA PRO A 245 18.17 -8.46 2.12
C PRO A 245 18.32 -7.90 3.54
N ALA A 246 19.26 -6.98 3.76
CA ALA A 246 19.44 -6.35 5.08
C ALA A 246 18.21 -5.52 5.47
N VAL A 247 17.62 -4.79 4.52
CA VAL A 247 16.37 -4.05 4.71
C VAL A 247 15.22 -5.00 5.03
N HIS A 248 15.13 -6.17 4.38
CA HIS A 248 14.09 -7.15 4.67
C HIS A 248 14.19 -7.69 6.10
N LEU A 249 15.40 -7.89 6.63
CA LEU A 249 15.60 -8.31 8.02
C LEU A 249 15.27 -7.20 9.02
N ALA A 250 15.75 -5.98 8.76
CA ALA A 250 15.49 -4.84 9.64
C ALA A 250 13.99 -4.50 9.68
N LEU A 251 13.31 -4.49 8.53
CA LEU A 251 11.86 -4.29 8.44
C LEU A 251 11.09 -5.40 9.16
N ALA A 252 11.53 -6.65 9.02
CA ALA A 252 10.96 -7.75 9.78
C ALA A 252 10.99 -7.49 11.30
N GLY A 253 12.14 -7.06 11.83
CA GLY A 253 12.28 -6.71 13.25
C GLY A 253 11.44 -5.50 13.66
N ALA A 254 11.39 -4.46 12.82
CA ALA A 254 10.57 -3.27 13.06
C ALA A 254 9.07 -3.59 13.11
N ILE A 255 8.58 -4.48 12.23
CA ILE A 255 7.19 -4.95 12.26
C ILE A 255 6.91 -5.74 13.54
N ASP A 256 7.84 -6.58 14.00
CA ASP A 256 7.68 -7.32 15.25
C ASP A 256 7.64 -6.37 16.47
N LEU A 257 8.44 -5.29 16.45
CA LEU A 257 8.38 -4.23 17.46
C LEU A 257 7.03 -3.49 17.43
N CYS A 258 6.55 -3.10 16.26
CA CYS A 258 5.24 -2.47 16.09
C CYS A 258 4.12 -3.36 16.64
N ARG A 259 4.16 -4.65 16.33
CA ARG A 259 3.16 -5.63 16.82
C ARG A 259 3.17 -5.76 18.33
N ARG A 260 4.35 -5.93 18.95
CA ARG A 260 4.47 -5.96 20.42
C ARG A 260 3.93 -4.69 21.05
N ARG A 261 4.22 -3.52 20.46
CA ARG A 261 3.69 -2.25 20.94
C ARG A 261 2.16 -2.24 20.86
N VAL A 262 1.59 -2.61 19.71
CA VAL A 262 0.14 -2.70 19.49
C VAL A 262 -0.54 -3.64 20.48
N ASP A 263 0.02 -4.84 20.70
CA ASP A 263 -0.53 -5.79 21.67
C ASP A 263 -0.48 -5.22 23.10
N GLY A 264 0.59 -4.50 23.44
CA GLY A 264 0.72 -3.79 24.70
C GLY A 264 -0.19 -2.57 24.86
N LEU A 265 -0.92 -2.14 23.82
CA LEU A 265 -1.95 -1.09 23.92
C LEU A 265 -3.29 -1.63 24.39
N GLU A 266 -3.49 -2.96 24.47
CA GLU A 266 -4.79 -3.59 24.78
C GLU A 266 -5.50 -2.95 25.99
N PRO A 267 -4.85 -2.72 27.16
CA PRO A 267 -5.52 -2.11 28.31
C PRO A 267 -5.94 -0.64 28.09
N LEU A 268 -5.29 0.08 27.17
CA LEU A 268 -5.51 1.50 26.92
C LEU A 268 -6.73 1.78 26.04
N TRP A 269 -7.25 0.76 25.34
CA TRP A 269 -8.47 0.89 24.54
C TRP A 269 -9.73 1.15 25.37
N ALA A 270 -9.69 0.89 26.68
CA ALA A 270 -10.74 1.28 27.61
C ALA A 270 -10.91 2.82 27.73
N GLN A 271 -9.86 3.59 27.40
CA GLN A 271 -9.87 5.06 27.42
C GLN A 271 -10.35 5.67 26.10
N VAL A 272 -10.59 4.84 25.08
CA VAL A 272 -10.98 5.27 23.73
C VAL A 272 -12.50 5.23 23.59
N ASP A 273 -13.07 6.15 22.82
CA ASP A 273 -14.50 6.16 22.49
C ASP A 273 -14.94 4.85 21.83
N ALA A 274 -16.18 4.43 22.10
CA ALA A 274 -16.71 3.15 21.62
C ALA A 274 -16.65 3.00 20.09
N PRO A 275 -17.06 3.99 19.27
CA PRO A 275 -16.98 3.87 17.81
C PRO A 275 -15.57 3.62 17.27
N THR A 276 -14.55 4.29 17.84
CA THR A 276 -13.16 4.06 17.44
C THR A 276 -12.68 2.69 17.88
N ARG A 277 -12.98 2.26 19.11
CA ARG A 277 -12.58 0.94 19.61
C ARG A 277 -13.21 -0.20 18.80
N GLU A 278 -14.50 -0.12 18.49
CA GLU A 278 -15.21 -1.13 17.68
C GLU A 278 -14.60 -1.24 16.27
N ARG A 279 -14.27 -0.11 15.64
CA ARG A 279 -13.55 -0.11 14.35
C ARG A 279 -12.15 -0.70 14.47
N TRP A 280 -11.42 -0.41 15.55
CA TRP A 280 -10.11 -1.02 15.80
C TRP A 280 -10.21 -2.54 15.92
N GLU A 281 -11.15 -3.05 16.71
CA GLU A 281 -11.36 -4.49 16.91
C GLU A 281 -11.67 -5.20 15.59
N ARG A 282 -12.51 -4.60 14.75
CA ARG A 282 -12.80 -5.07 13.39
C ARG A 282 -11.56 -5.04 12.49
N ASP A 283 -10.83 -3.92 12.49
CA ASP A 283 -9.83 -3.63 11.44
C ASP A 283 -8.41 -4.10 11.78
N ARG A 284 -8.09 -4.41 13.04
CA ARG A 284 -6.72 -4.80 13.47
C ARG A 284 -6.18 -6.03 12.73
N MET A 285 -7.05 -6.85 12.12
CA MET A 285 -6.61 -7.96 11.27
C MET A 285 -5.83 -7.53 10.02
N LEU A 286 -5.94 -6.25 9.61
CA LEU A 286 -5.11 -5.64 8.57
C LEU A 286 -3.61 -5.88 8.84
N LEU A 287 -3.17 -5.82 10.10
CA LEU A 287 -1.77 -6.00 10.51
C LEU A 287 -1.25 -7.43 10.28
N ASN A 288 -2.15 -8.37 9.99
CA ASN A 288 -1.83 -9.77 9.71
C ASN A 288 -1.81 -10.10 8.21
N VAL A 289 -2.35 -9.23 7.36
CA VAL A 289 -2.34 -9.40 5.90
C VAL A 289 -0.90 -9.60 5.41
N ALA A 290 -0.70 -10.58 4.53
CA ALA A 290 0.61 -10.98 3.97
C ALA A 290 1.66 -11.47 4.98
N GLY A 291 1.26 -11.90 6.19
CA GLY A 291 2.18 -12.44 7.20
C GLY A 291 3.06 -13.59 6.70
N LYS A 292 2.49 -14.52 5.91
CA LYS A 292 3.23 -15.63 5.28
C LYS A 292 4.32 -15.12 4.31
N VAL A 293 4.01 -14.11 3.50
CA VAL A 293 4.95 -13.52 2.53
C VAL A 293 6.10 -12.82 3.27
N ARG A 294 5.80 -12.08 4.33
CA ARG A 294 6.83 -11.45 5.19
C ARG A 294 7.76 -12.48 5.83
N ALA A 295 7.20 -13.57 6.36
CA ALA A 295 7.99 -14.66 6.93
C ALA A 295 8.93 -15.27 5.89
N LYS A 296 8.43 -15.55 4.68
CA LYS A 296 9.27 -16.09 3.60
C LYS A 296 10.38 -15.12 3.18
N ARG A 297 10.07 -13.83 3.05
CA ARG A 297 11.08 -12.79 2.75
C ARG A 297 12.16 -12.71 3.82
N ARG A 298 11.78 -12.79 5.10
CA ARG A 298 12.74 -12.84 6.23
C ARG A 298 13.66 -14.06 6.13
N GLU A 299 13.12 -15.23 5.82
CA GLU A 299 13.92 -16.46 5.64
C GLU A 299 14.91 -16.33 4.48
N VAL A 300 14.44 -15.91 3.30
CA VAL A 300 15.27 -15.72 2.09
C VAL A 300 16.38 -14.69 2.34
N ALA A 301 16.07 -13.62 3.07
CA ALA A 301 17.05 -12.59 3.40
C ALA A 301 18.19 -13.13 4.30
N ARG A 302 17.87 -13.98 5.30
CA ARG A 302 18.89 -14.66 6.12
C ARG A 302 19.78 -15.56 5.28
N GLN A 303 19.19 -16.35 4.39
CA GLN A 303 19.92 -17.26 3.50
C GLN A 303 20.89 -16.49 2.60
N LYS A 304 20.43 -15.39 1.98
CA LYS A 304 21.27 -14.55 1.11
C LYS A 304 22.45 -13.91 1.84
N LEU A 305 22.26 -13.49 3.08
CA LEU A 305 23.33 -12.85 3.88
C LEU A 305 24.28 -13.84 4.53
N ALA A 306 23.88 -15.11 4.68
CA ALA A 306 24.72 -16.18 5.22
C ALA A 306 25.57 -16.88 4.15
N ALA A 307 25.23 -16.73 2.86
CA ALA A 307 26.00 -17.30 1.77
C ALA A 307 27.38 -16.59 1.66
N PRO A 308 28.49 -17.31 1.55
CA PRO A 308 29.81 -16.71 1.33
C PRO A 308 29.81 -15.90 0.02
N SER A 309 30.45 -14.73 0.05
CA SER A 309 30.60 -13.83 -1.09
C SER A 309 31.49 -14.42 -2.18
#